data_AF-A0A553HPB5-F1
#
_entry.id   AF-A0A553HPB5-F1
#
_cell.length_a   1.000
_cell.length_b   1.000
_cell.length_c   1.000
_cell.angle_alpha   90.00
_cell.angle_beta   90.00
_cell.angle_gamma   90.00
#
_symmetry.space_group_name_H-M   'P 1'
#
loop_
_entity.id
_entity.type
_entity.pdbx_description
1 polymer ?
#
loop_
_entity_poly.entity_id
_entity_poly.type
_entity_poly.pdbx_seq_one_letter_code
_entity_poly.pdbx_strand_id
1 'polypeptide(L)'
;MRSWIGRFLALAALPYAVVVAKPEQIRGVSSPIFHYYLQASPQDPTIPVMGPEASSEYFNIANGAIQSANSSAYLTVGTDSTSYKTLTLSASAGTPGWALEGDTIITGTSSEWGRQLNFLVCKVGGSGSSGDDLWQVYLQTGSDVPAGKTCSNYQSLHLPCLC
;
A
#
# COMPACT_ATOMS: atom_id res chain seq x y z
N MET A 1 -1.23 -54.44 45.82
CA MET A 1 -0.31 -53.62 45.00
C MET A 1 -1.08 -53.17 43.77
N ARG A 2 -1.59 -51.93 43.73
CA ARG A 2 -2.36 -51.40 42.58
C ARG A 2 -1.49 -50.36 41.89
N SER A 3 -0.98 -50.74 40.72
CA SER A 3 -0.16 -49.90 39.85
C SER A 3 -1.05 -48.88 39.11
N TRP A 4 -0.67 -47.61 39.13
CA TRP A 4 -1.37 -46.50 38.48
C TRP A 4 -0.57 -46.12 37.22
N ILE A 5 -1.07 -46.50 36.05
CA ILE A 5 -0.47 -46.13 34.77
C ILE A 5 -1.03 -44.75 34.40
N GLY A 6 -0.21 -43.71 34.59
CA GLY A 6 -0.50 -42.37 34.09
C GLY A 6 -0.42 -42.34 32.56
N ARG A 7 -1.53 -42.05 31.89
CA ARG A 7 -1.56 -41.76 30.46
C ARG A 7 -1.19 -40.29 30.25
N PHE A 8 0.00 -40.06 29.72
CA PHE A 8 0.35 -38.78 29.11
C PHE A 8 -0.44 -38.62 27.80
N LEU A 9 -1.34 -37.65 27.76
CA LEU A 9 -1.95 -37.17 26.52
C LEU A 9 -0.92 -36.28 25.80
N ALA A 10 -0.37 -36.80 24.70
CA ALA A 10 0.37 -35.98 23.75
C ALA A 10 -0.63 -35.15 22.92
N LEU A 11 -0.64 -33.82 23.11
CA LEU A 11 -1.31 -32.92 22.18
C LEU A 11 -0.49 -32.86 20.88
N ALA A 12 -1.06 -33.36 19.79
CA ALA A 12 -0.52 -33.15 18.46
C ALA A 12 -0.82 -31.70 18.02
N ALA A 13 0.23 -30.87 17.85
CA ALA A 13 0.10 -29.57 17.22
C ALA A 13 -0.08 -29.76 15.71
N LEU A 14 -1.25 -29.39 15.18
CA LEU A 14 -1.48 -29.35 13.74
C LEU A 14 -0.77 -28.13 13.14
N PRO A 15 -0.05 -28.26 12.02
CA PRO A 15 0.51 -27.11 11.32
C PRO A 15 -0.64 -26.29 10.74
N TYR A 16 -0.81 -25.06 11.22
CA TYR A 16 -1.66 -24.07 10.56
C TYR A 16 -1.00 -23.71 9.23
N ALA A 17 -1.63 -24.08 8.12
CA ALA A 17 -1.26 -23.57 6.81
C ALA A 17 -1.56 -22.08 6.78
N VAL A 18 -0.52 -21.24 6.73
CA VAL A 18 -0.68 -19.81 6.48
C VAL A 18 -1.09 -19.65 5.02
N VAL A 19 -2.36 -19.34 4.79
CA VAL A 19 -2.84 -18.96 3.46
C VAL A 19 -2.27 -17.56 3.17
N VAL A 20 -1.28 -17.50 2.28
CA VAL A 20 -0.77 -16.22 1.76
C VAL A 20 -1.79 -15.71 0.75
N ALA A 21 -2.33 -14.52 0.97
CA ALA A 21 -3.20 -13.88 0.00
C ALA A 21 -2.46 -13.69 -1.33
N LYS A 22 -3.17 -13.85 -2.45
CA LYS A 22 -2.58 -13.58 -3.76
C LYS A 22 -2.13 -12.11 -3.84
N PRO A 23 -1.09 -11.78 -4.61
CA PRO A 23 -0.78 -10.39 -4.93
C PRO A 23 -1.99 -9.69 -5.56
N GLU A 24 -2.31 -8.50 -5.09
CA GLU A 24 -3.41 -7.69 -5.59
C GLU A 24 -2.89 -6.39 -6.20
N GLN A 25 -3.59 -5.84 -7.18
CA GLN A 25 -3.31 -4.46 -7.60
C GLN A 25 -3.83 -3.49 -6.54
N ILE A 26 -3.41 -2.23 -6.60
CA ILE A 26 -3.93 -1.15 -5.75
C ILE A 26 -4.39 -0.02 -6.68
N ARG A 27 -5.63 0.44 -6.56
CA ARG A 27 -6.25 1.40 -7.48
C ARG A 27 -6.86 2.61 -6.79
N GLY A 28 -6.92 3.72 -7.51
CA GLY A 28 -7.70 4.90 -7.15
C GLY A 28 -9.19 4.70 -7.45
N VAL A 29 -10.05 5.25 -6.58
CA VAL A 29 -11.51 5.14 -6.70
C VAL A 29 -12.22 6.49 -6.84
N SER A 30 -11.46 7.57 -6.99
CA SER A 30 -11.97 8.91 -7.23
C SER A 30 -11.08 9.67 -8.22
N SER A 31 -11.66 10.68 -8.88
CA SER A 31 -10.92 11.55 -9.77
C SER A 31 -9.86 12.36 -8.99
N PRO A 32 -8.68 12.61 -9.59
CA PRO A 32 -8.32 12.40 -11.00
C PRO A 32 -7.72 11.02 -11.32
N ILE A 33 -7.54 10.15 -10.32
CA ILE A 33 -6.87 8.84 -10.45
C ILE A 33 -7.86 7.67 -10.50
N PHE A 34 -9.12 7.91 -10.88
CA PHE A 34 -10.12 6.86 -10.95
C PHE A 34 -9.68 5.81 -11.98
N HIS A 35 -9.61 4.54 -11.54
CA HIS A 35 -9.09 3.43 -12.36
C HIS A 35 -7.62 3.58 -12.77
N TYR A 36 -6.85 4.39 -12.05
CA TYR A 36 -5.39 4.32 -12.12
C TYR A 36 -4.88 3.41 -11.02
N TYR A 37 -3.73 2.80 -11.28
CA TYR A 37 -3.15 1.73 -10.49
C TYR A 37 -1.75 2.07 -10.04
N LEU A 38 -1.43 1.70 -8.79
CA LEU A 38 -0.13 1.91 -8.17
C LEU A 38 0.94 1.12 -8.91
N GLN A 39 2.05 1.80 -9.21
CA GLN A 39 3.18 1.24 -9.94
C GLN A 39 4.43 2.10 -9.68
N ALA A 40 5.61 1.56 -9.98
CA ALA A 40 6.83 2.34 -10.08
C ALA A 40 6.78 3.32 -11.25
N SER A 41 7.30 4.53 -11.05
CA SER A 41 7.43 5.50 -12.13
C SER A 41 8.40 4.97 -13.20
N PRO A 42 8.07 5.09 -14.50
CA PRO A 42 8.96 4.69 -15.58
C PRO A 42 10.21 5.60 -15.69
N GLN A 43 10.20 6.80 -15.11
CA GLN A 43 11.36 7.69 -15.08
C GLN A 43 12.28 7.42 -13.88
N ASP A 44 11.71 7.02 -12.75
CA ASP A 44 12.44 6.69 -11.53
C ASP A 44 11.67 5.61 -10.74
N PRO A 45 12.14 4.35 -10.74
CA PRO A 45 11.40 3.25 -10.15
C PRO A 45 11.29 3.33 -8.61
N THR A 46 11.98 4.28 -7.96
CA THR A 46 11.83 4.52 -6.52
C THR A 46 10.59 5.36 -6.18
N ILE A 47 9.97 5.99 -7.18
CA ILE A 47 8.81 6.87 -7.01
C ILE A 47 7.52 6.10 -7.32
N PRO A 48 6.63 5.88 -6.34
CA PRO A 48 5.32 5.31 -6.58
C PRO A 48 4.39 6.33 -7.26
N VAL A 49 3.74 5.90 -8.33
CA VAL A 49 2.76 6.68 -9.10
C VAL A 49 1.48 5.89 -9.31
N MET A 50 0.37 6.60 -9.51
CA MET A 50 -0.85 6.07 -10.09
C MET A 50 -0.81 6.28 -11.60
N GLY A 51 -1.00 5.23 -12.37
CA GLY A 51 -1.01 5.25 -13.84
C GLY A 51 -1.91 4.19 -14.45
N PRO A 52 -1.76 3.89 -15.74
CA PRO A 52 -2.62 2.94 -16.45
C PRO A 52 -2.54 1.53 -15.90
N GLU A 53 -3.62 0.76 -16.07
CA GLU A 53 -3.70 -0.65 -15.63
C GLU A 53 -2.65 -1.55 -16.31
N ALA A 54 -2.34 -1.28 -17.58
CA ALA A 54 -1.42 -2.09 -18.38
C ALA A 54 0.01 -2.14 -17.80
N SER A 55 0.39 -1.12 -17.02
CA SER A 55 1.70 -1.02 -16.35
C SER A 55 1.60 -1.16 -14.83
N SER A 56 0.43 -1.54 -14.32
CA SER A 56 0.16 -1.75 -12.90
C SER A 56 1.07 -2.81 -12.29
N GLU A 57 1.45 -2.60 -11.02
CA GLU A 57 2.10 -3.62 -10.22
C GLU A 57 1.10 -4.41 -9.38
N TYR A 58 1.51 -5.62 -9.01
CA TYR A 58 0.82 -6.42 -8.02
C TYR A 58 1.58 -6.35 -6.70
N PHE A 59 0.85 -6.36 -5.57
CA PHE A 59 1.43 -6.18 -4.25
C PHE A 59 1.03 -7.31 -3.31
N ASN A 60 2.03 -7.88 -2.64
CA ASN A 60 1.83 -8.69 -1.44
C ASN A 60 1.58 -7.75 -0.26
N ILE A 61 0.44 -7.91 0.41
CA ILE A 61 0.03 -7.07 1.54
C ILE A 61 -0.11 -7.95 2.76
N ALA A 62 0.85 -7.85 3.69
CA ALA A 62 0.87 -8.66 4.88
C ALA A 62 1.77 -8.02 5.95
N ASN A 63 1.48 -8.31 7.23
CA ASN A 63 2.35 -8.00 8.36
C ASN A 63 2.80 -6.53 8.44
N GLY A 64 1.93 -5.57 8.11
CA GLY A 64 2.27 -4.15 8.17
C GLY A 64 3.02 -3.60 6.95
N ALA A 65 3.20 -4.41 5.91
CA ALA A 65 3.97 -4.10 4.72
C ALA A 65 3.14 -4.26 3.44
N ILE A 66 3.48 -3.45 2.43
CA ILE A 66 3.02 -3.56 1.05
C ILE A 66 4.27 -3.74 0.21
N GLN A 67 4.43 -4.90 -0.42
CA GLN A 67 5.60 -5.25 -1.20
C GLN A 67 5.21 -5.55 -2.64
N SER A 68 5.84 -4.90 -3.60
CA SER A 68 5.71 -5.22 -5.01
C SER A 68 6.10 -6.67 -5.29
N ALA A 69 5.21 -7.44 -5.89
CA ALA A 69 5.51 -8.75 -6.45
C ALA A 69 6.35 -8.65 -7.73
N ASN A 70 6.36 -7.48 -8.39
CA ASN A 70 7.11 -7.24 -9.61
C ASN A 70 8.60 -6.98 -9.32
N SER A 71 8.91 -6.17 -8.30
CA SER A 71 10.27 -5.69 -8.01
C SER A 71 10.81 -6.11 -6.63
N SER A 72 9.98 -6.72 -5.78
CA SER A 72 10.27 -6.95 -4.35
C SER A 72 10.49 -5.68 -3.53
N ALA A 73 10.30 -4.49 -4.10
CA ALA A 73 10.39 -3.23 -3.38
C ALA A 73 9.17 -3.03 -2.47
N TYR A 74 9.39 -2.39 -1.34
CA TYR A 74 8.37 -2.09 -0.35
C TYR A 74 7.92 -0.64 -0.49
N LEU A 75 6.61 -0.43 -0.42
CA LEU A 75 6.04 0.89 -0.27
C LEU A 75 6.33 1.40 1.14
N THR A 76 7.15 2.44 1.25
CA THR A 76 7.55 3.06 2.51
C THR A 76 7.12 4.52 2.59
N VAL A 77 7.06 5.04 3.81
CA VAL A 77 6.63 6.41 4.09
C VAL A 77 7.81 7.19 4.66
N GLY A 78 8.05 8.39 4.13
CA GLY A 78 9.10 9.30 4.55
C GLY A 78 8.80 10.05 5.85
N THR A 79 9.83 10.73 6.37
CA THR A 79 9.80 11.51 7.62
C THR A 79 9.64 13.01 7.37
N ASP A 80 8.96 13.38 6.27
CA ASP A 80 8.77 14.78 5.88
C ASP A 80 8.09 15.60 7.00
N SER A 81 8.46 16.87 7.17
CA SER A 81 7.84 17.74 8.18
C SER A 81 6.45 18.24 7.76
N THR A 82 6.15 18.22 6.47
CA THR A 82 4.86 18.60 5.89
C THR A 82 3.79 17.56 6.18
N SER A 83 2.52 17.95 6.09
CA SER A 83 1.42 17.00 6.29
C SER A 83 1.16 16.07 5.10
N TYR A 84 1.92 16.18 4.01
CA TYR A 84 2.08 15.15 2.99
C TYR A 84 3.43 14.45 3.20
N LYS A 85 3.42 13.12 3.31
CA LYS A 85 4.63 12.30 3.47
C LYS A 85 4.98 11.66 2.16
N THR A 86 6.23 11.78 1.75
CA THR A 86 6.76 11.19 0.53
C THR A 86 6.65 9.68 0.64
N LEU A 87 6.00 9.05 -0.34
CA LEU A 87 6.05 7.60 -0.48
C LEU A 87 7.22 7.22 -1.39
N THR A 88 7.84 6.09 -1.08
CA THR A 88 8.95 5.54 -1.87
C THR A 88 8.80 4.03 -2.04
N LEU A 89 9.34 3.49 -3.12
CA LEU A 89 9.57 2.06 -3.30
C LEU A 89 11.03 1.78 -2.94
N SER A 90 11.26 1.03 -1.85
CA SER A 90 12.60 0.79 -1.31
C SER A 90 12.87 -0.70 -1.06
N ALA A 91 14.14 -1.06 -0.93
CA ALA A 91 14.54 -2.46 -0.69
C ALA A 91 14.20 -2.98 0.73
N SER A 92 13.81 -2.09 1.66
CA SER A 92 13.49 -2.44 3.04
C SER A 92 12.05 -2.09 3.35
N ALA A 93 11.36 -2.97 4.06
CA ALA A 93 9.97 -2.73 4.46
C ALA A 93 9.82 -1.48 5.34
N GLY A 94 10.86 -1.06 6.05
CA GLY A 94 10.75 -0.04 7.09
C GLY A 94 9.71 -0.44 8.15
N THR A 95 9.05 0.55 8.74
CA THR A 95 7.93 0.33 9.67
C THR A 95 6.71 1.20 9.32
N PRO A 96 6.22 1.17 8.06
CA PRO A 96 5.13 2.04 7.65
C PRO A 96 3.82 1.71 8.37
N GLY A 97 3.64 0.44 8.77
CA GLY A 97 2.46 -0.01 9.48
C GLY A 97 1.22 0.01 8.60
N TRP A 98 1.34 -0.40 7.33
CA TRP A 98 0.19 -0.52 6.42
C TRP A 98 -0.84 -1.52 6.92
N ALA A 99 -2.11 -1.25 6.68
CA ALA A 99 -3.21 -2.12 7.01
C ALA A 99 -4.32 -2.01 5.96
N LEU A 100 -5.33 -2.87 6.10
CA LEU A 100 -6.54 -2.84 5.31
C LEU A 100 -7.74 -2.55 6.23
N GLU A 101 -8.60 -1.64 5.78
CA GLU A 101 -9.94 -1.50 6.32
C GLU A 101 -10.94 -1.88 5.23
N GLY A 102 -11.45 -3.11 5.29
CA GLY A 102 -12.10 -3.72 4.14
C GLY A 102 -11.09 -3.90 2.99
N ASP A 103 -11.34 -3.24 1.87
CA ASP A 103 -10.43 -3.17 0.72
C ASP A 103 -9.56 -1.90 0.69
N THR A 104 -9.77 -0.97 1.64
CA THR A 104 -9.10 0.33 1.63
C THR A 104 -7.69 0.22 2.21
N ILE A 105 -6.69 0.72 1.50
CA ILE A 105 -5.32 0.86 2.01
C ILE A 105 -5.29 1.99 3.03
N ILE A 106 -4.79 1.68 4.23
CA ILE A 106 -4.61 2.64 5.31
C ILE A 106 -3.25 2.45 5.96
N THR A 107 -2.76 3.45 6.70
CA THR A 107 -1.84 3.17 7.81
C THR A 107 -2.65 2.72 9.03
N GLY A 108 -2.14 1.76 9.79
CA GLY A 108 -2.78 1.23 10.98
C GLY A 108 -2.67 2.19 12.17
N THR A 109 -3.56 2.02 13.17
CA THR A 109 -3.61 2.86 14.37
C THR A 109 -2.29 2.87 15.17
N SER A 110 -1.50 1.81 15.08
CA SER A 110 -0.18 1.70 15.74
C SER A 110 0.99 2.22 14.90
N SER A 111 0.75 2.71 13.68
CA SER A 111 1.80 3.33 12.86
C SER A 111 2.21 4.68 13.45
N GLU A 112 3.40 5.17 13.06
CA GLU A 112 3.91 6.49 13.48
C GLU A 112 2.96 7.64 13.12
N TRP A 113 2.18 7.48 12.04
CA TRP A 113 1.21 8.49 11.58
C TRP A 113 -0.22 8.21 12.08
N GLY A 114 -0.44 7.19 12.92
CA GLY A 114 -1.77 6.75 13.32
C GLY A 114 -2.60 6.22 12.15
N ARG A 115 -3.92 6.15 12.31
CA ARG A 115 -4.81 5.68 11.24
C ARG A 115 -5.02 6.75 10.18
N GLN A 116 -4.44 6.57 9.00
CA GLN A 116 -4.61 7.46 7.85
C GLN A 116 -5.20 6.69 6.66
N LEU A 117 -6.22 7.25 6.03
CA LEU A 117 -6.88 6.70 4.84
C LEU A 117 -6.81 7.62 3.62
N ASN A 118 -6.24 8.81 3.83
CA ASN A 118 -6.18 9.85 2.82
C ASN A 118 -4.79 9.86 2.17
N PHE A 119 -4.80 10.02 0.86
CA PHE A 119 -3.61 10.20 0.05
C PHE A 119 -3.71 11.53 -0.69
N LEU A 120 -2.56 12.14 -0.91
CA LEU A 120 -2.39 13.24 -1.83
C LEU A 120 -1.77 12.69 -3.10
N VAL A 121 -2.30 13.09 -4.26
CA VAL A 121 -1.68 12.77 -5.55
C VAL A 121 -1.35 14.01 -6.33
N CYS A 122 -0.19 14.05 -6.97
CA CYS A 122 0.27 15.19 -7.77
C CYS A 122 0.67 14.73 -9.16
N LYS A 123 0.19 15.42 -10.20
CA LYS A 123 0.52 15.11 -11.59
C LYS A 123 2.01 15.31 -11.83
N VAL A 124 2.67 14.29 -12.38
CA VAL A 124 4.12 14.29 -12.67
C VAL A 124 4.44 13.99 -14.13
N GLY A 125 3.45 13.56 -14.92
CA GLY A 125 3.62 13.30 -16.35
C GLY A 125 2.29 13.01 -17.05
N GLY A 126 2.38 12.83 -18.37
CA GLY A 126 1.25 12.51 -19.25
C GLY A 126 0.81 13.65 -20.16
N SER A 127 0.03 13.27 -21.18
CA SER A 127 -0.41 14.15 -22.27
C SER A 127 -1.67 14.97 -21.95
N GLY A 128 -2.29 14.78 -20.77
CA GLY A 128 -3.55 15.43 -20.41
C GLY A 128 -4.78 14.90 -21.16
N SER A 129 -4.60 13.89 -22.02
CA SER A 129 -5.68 13.05 -22.52
C SER A 129 -5.85 11.89 -21.53
N SER A 130 -7.08 11.68 -21.04
CA SER A 130 -7.41 10.66 -20.05
C SER A 130 -6.90 9.28 -20.49
N GLY A 131 -5.79 8.82 -19.91
CA GLY A 131 -5.20 7.53 -20.30
C GLY A 131 -3.69 7.40 -20.09
N ASP A 132 -2.93 8.51 -20.11
CA ASP A 132 -1.45 8.47 -20.00
C ASP A 132 -0.90 9.31 -18.84
N ASP A 133 -1.78 9.88 -18.01
CA ASP A 133 -1.35 10.73 -16.90
C ASP A 133 -0.72 9.88 -15.79
N LEU A 134 0.39 10.39 -15.23
CA LEU A 134 1.04 9.80 -14.07
C LEU A 134 0.91 10.75 -12.89
N TRP A 135 0.50 10.19 -11.76
CA TRP A 135 0.26 10.93 -10.53
C TRP A 135 1.09 10.36 -9.39
N GLN A 136 2.10 11.08 -8.91
CA GLN A 136 2.89 10.67 -7.76
C GLN A 136 2.03 10.67 -6.50
N VAL A 137 2.20 9.65 -5.67
CA VAL A 137 1.39 9.41 -4.46
C VAL A 137 2.17 9.80 -3.20
N TYR A 138 1.45 10.40 -2.26
CA TYR A 138 1.93 10.80 -0.94
C TYR A 138 0.91 10.33 0.11
N LEU A 139 1.38 9.95 1.31
CA LEU A 139 0.49 9.75 2.45
C LEU A 139 0.05 11.11 2.99
N GLN A 140 -1.25 11.31 3.20
CA GLN A 140 -1.77 12.58 3.67
C GLN A 140 -2.19 12.50 5.14
N THR A 141 -1.53 13.30 5.98
CA THR A 141 -1.74 13.42 7.44
C THR A 141 -2.38 14.76 7.83
N GLY A 142 -2.63 15.64 6.86
CA GLY A 142 -3.22 16.97 7.02
C GLY A 142 -3.56 17.55 5.64
N SER A 143 -3.47 18.87 5.43
CA SER A 143 -3.93 19.53 4.20
C SER A 143 -2.85 20.23 3.37
N ASP A 144 -1.57 20.17 3.75
CA ASP A 144 -0.46 20.70 2.97
C ASP A 144 -0.42 20.08 1.56
N VAL A 145 0.00 20.89 0.59
CA VAL A 145 0.17 20.48 -0.82
C VAL A 145 1.50 21.05 -1.35
N PRO A 146 2.29 20.31 -2.14
CA PRO A 146 3.48 20.83 -2.79
C PRO A 146 3.19 22.07 -3.65
N ALA A 147 3.96 23.13 -3.45
CA ALA A 147 3.82 24.36 -4.22
C ALA A 147 4.17 24.14 -5.70
N GLY A 148 3.43 24.79 -6.60
CA GLY A 148 3.69 24.73 -8.05
C GLY A 148 3.34 23.41 -8.73
N LYS A 149 2.67 22.48 -8.03
CA LYS A 149 2.17 21.21 -8.61
C LYS A 149 0.65 21.21 -8.72
N THR A 150 0.14 20.51 -9.73
CA THR A 150 -1.28 20.17 -9.82
C THR A 150 -1.53 18.92 -8.99
N CYS A 151 -2.22 19.07 -7.86
CA CYS A 151 -2.48 17.97 -6.94
C CYS A 151 -3.95 17.86 -6.55
N SER A 152 -4.34 16.68 -6.06
CA SER A 152 -5.66 16.38 -5.51
C SER A 152 -5.53 15.74 -4.14
N ASN A 153 -6.18 16.34 -3.14
CA ASN A 153 -6.22 15.86 -1.76
C ASN A 153 -7.25 14.73 -1.58
N TYR A 154 -7.18 14.06 -0.44
CA TYR A 154 -8.20 13.14 0.07
C TYR A 154 -8.57 12.03 -0.92
N GLN A 155 -7.57 11.55 -1.65
CA GLN A 155 -7.72 10.35 -2.47
C GLN A 155 -7.71 9.13 -1.58
N SER A 156 -8.42 8.08 -1.97
CA SER A 156 -8.36 6.77 -1.33
C SER A 156 -7.86 5.73 -2.32
N LEU A 157 -7.09 4.78 -1.80
CA LEU A 157 -6.53 3.66 -2.55
C LEU A 157 -7.15 2.37 -2.04
N HIS A 158 -7.56 1.51 -2.97
CA HIS A 158 -8.29 0.29 -2.66
C HIS A 158 -7.70 -0.90 -3.41
N LEU A 159 -7.85 -2.09 -2.84
CA LEU A 159 -7.77 -3.31 -3.63
C LEU A 159 -8.91 -3.31 -4.64
N PRO A 160 -8.71 -3.82 -5.87
CA PRO A 160 -9.81 -4.09 -6.78
C PRO A 160 -10.84 -4.93 -6.04
N CYS A 161 -12.07 -4.44 -5.94
CA CYS A 161 -13.15 -5.23 -5.38
C CYS A 161 -13.22 -6.53 -6.19
N LEU A 162 -13.22 -7.68 -5.50
CA LEU A 162 -13.53 -8.95 -6.13
C LEU A 162 -14.97 -8.84 -6.67
N CYS A 163 -15.09 -8.67 -7.98
CA CYS A 163 -16.36 -8.72 -8.70
C CYS A 163 -17.05 -10.06 -8.47
#